data_AF-A0A105V414-F1
#
_entry.id   AF-A0A105V414-F1
#
_cell.length_a   1.000
_cell.length_b   1.000
_cell.length_c   1.000
_cell.angle_alpha   90.00
_cell.angle_beta   90.00
_cell.angle_gamma   90.00
#
_symmetry.space_group_name_H-M   'P 1'
#
loop_
_entity.id
_entity.type
_entity.pdbx_description
1 polymer ?
#
loop_
_entity_poly.entity_id
_entity_poly.type
_entity_poly.pdbx_seq_one_letter_code
_entity_poly.pdbx_strand_id
1 'polypeptide(L)'
;MTAFSANRTIPQRRAFKVHPSIIKTLIHEQAGSLPKAVAELVMNSVDAGATRIDMTVDIDGRFEFADDGKGFQSSEEIEQFFDTFGTPHTDDSPHFGRFRCGRGQIMSYASTIWRSGKFEMRVDLNDAALESGYDLIEHEDSHTGCRITGRFYKFKQSFQTADYSLRTFFTGYPGGSAGGELGLIVRYVPIPIFVNGQQINHLAADESWDHEDDHAWYRFSRDSDELHVYNRGVSVTRYPAGRFGAGGVVCTKVPLELNLARNSVIESRCATWQAIVATLEERFAFHLTRVKKLTETEAAALLRDLYFSDKQLNWKAQGVVGKLRFVPDIFGKLVTPVEGLSGDRFTLFDGEHTGIAERVHREGLATVVMPRLLSIANARVSEENLGIVLSTLRRKLSLGGNRETFAIVPFSHFVQQLNDTATLLDDAELDPEERLALESLRLVNRRIFQAVWPDVHDYGFVRRLVAGVTDAANAWTDGSTFIAIHRGALSGIRYGGPLWLVTLLIHEYAHPETSLGEHHHDFDFLSRFHEATRRMTVSEIVDDAFRYYVQGLTKLGKRPSSHHGKHIRAMAVYADRLPKRRVIK
;
A
#
# COMPACT_ATOMS: atom_id res chain seq x y z
N MET A 1 -9.19 -57.84 -50.78
CA MET A 1 -8.18 -57.38 -49.79
C MET A 1 -8.01 -55.89 -50.04
N THR A 2 -8.48 -54.98 -49.21
CA THR A 2 -8.03 -54.71 -47.83
C THR A 2 -9.16 -53.98 -47.09
N ALA A 3 -9.67 -54.57 -46.01
CA ALA A 3 -10.58 -53.86 -45.11
C ALA A 3 -9.75 -52.92 -44.23
N PHE A 4 -9.95 -51.61 -44.40
CA PHE A 4 -9.44 -50.58 -43.49
C PHE A 4 -10.07 -50.79 -42.11
N SER A 5 -9.29 -51.32 -41.17
CA SER A 5 -9.60 -51.27 -39.75
C SER A 5 -9.53 -49.82 -39.29
N ALA A 6 -10.68 -49.17 -39.20
CA ALA A 6 -10.80 -47.90 -38.52
C ALA A 6 -10.57 -48.15 -37.02
N ASN A 7 -9.35 -47.91 -36.56
CA ASN A 7 -9.00 -47.85 -35.14
C ASN A 7 -9.84 -46.75 -34.47
N ARG A 8 -11.04 -47.10 -34.00
CA ARG A 8 -11.87 -46.22 -33.18
C ARG A 8 -11.24 -46.14 -31.80
N THR A 9 -10.58 -45.01 -31.53
CA THR A 9 -10.07 -44.68 -30.19
C THR A 9 -11.28 -44.44 -29.28
N ILE A 10 -11.56 -45.36 -28.36
CA ILE A 10 -12.64 -45.20 -27.37
C ILE A 10 -12.08 -44.42 -26.18
N PRO A 11 -12.69 -43.27 -25.81
CA PRO A 11 -12.24 -42.51 -24.65
C PRO A 11 -12.44 -43.30 -23.35
N GLN A 12 -11.37 -43.48 -22.58
CA GLN A 12 -11.42 -44.14 -21.28
C GLN A 12 -11.70 -43.10 -20.18
N ARG A 13 -12.84 -43.25 -19.48
CA ARG A 13 -13.11 -42.47 -18.27
C ARG A 13 -12.26 -43.03 -17.12
N ARG A 14 -11.43 -42.18 -16.52
CA ARG A 14 -10.65 -42.50 -15.32
C ARG A 14 -10.98 -41.48 -14.24
N ALA A 15 -11.17 -41.95 -13.00
CA ALA A 15 -11.32 -41.08 -11.85
C ALA A 15 -9.95 -40.60 -11.36
N PHE A 16 -9.88 -39.36 -10.87
CA PHE A 16 -8.73 -38.91 -10.10
C PHE A 16 -8.64 -39.68 -8.78
N LYS A 17 -7.42 -39.94 -8.33
CA LYS A 17 -7.13 -40.56 -7.02
C LYS A 17 -6.38 -39.56 -6.16
N VAL A 18 -6.60 -39.62 -4.86
CA VAL A 18 -5.91 -38.79 -3.87
C VAL A 18 -4.83 -39.62 -3.20
N HIS A 19 -3.62 -39.08 -3.10
CA HIS A 19 -2.51 -39.73 -2.39
C HIS A 19 -2.61 -39.41 -0.88
N PRO A 20 -2.38 -40.36 0.04
CA PRO A 20 -2.52 -40.13 1.49
C PRO A 20 -1.69 -38.95 2.03
N SER A 21 -0.52 -38.70 1.45
CA SER A 21 0.33 -37.56 1.81
C SER A 21 -0.33 -36.19 1.62
N ILE A 22 -1.42 -36.09 0.85
CA ILE A 22 -2.12 -34.84 0.64
C ILE A 22 -2.71 -34.30 1.95
N ILE A 23 -3.05 -35.16 2.92
CA ILE A 23 -3.69 -34.73 4.18
C ILE A 23 -2.75 -33.81 4.95
N LYS A 24 -1.49 -34.21 5.07
CA LYS A 24 -0.45 -33.38 5.69
C LYS A 24 -0.22 -32.08 4.92
N THR A 25 -0.19 -32.14 3.59
CA THR A 25 -0.10 -30.93 2.74
C THR A 25 -1.30 -30.01 2.95
N LEU A 26 -2.53 -30.53 2.97
CA LEU A 26 -3.74 -29.75 3.20
C LEU A 26 -3.70 -29.07 4.55
N ILE A 27 -3.29 -29.78 5.60
CA ILE A 27 -3.18 -29.25 6.96
C ILE A 27 -2.18 -28.08 7.01
N HIS A 28 -0.98 -28.22 6.43
CA HIS A 28 0.04 -27.18 6.46
C HIS A 28 -0.26 -26.01 5.52
N GLU A 29 -0.70 -26.27 4.29
CA GLU A 29 -0.88 -25.22 3.27
C GLU A 29 -2.16 -24.41 3.46
N GLN A 30 -3.18 -24.94 4.15
CA GLN A 30 -4.37 -24.16 4.50
C GLN A 30 -4.14 -23.21 5.69
N ALA A 31 -3.07 -23.42 6.47
CA ALA A 31 -2.83 -22.75 7.74
C ALA A 31 -2.09 -21.42 7.54
N GLY A 32 -2.82 -20.35 7.21
CA GLY A 32 -2.20 -19.06 6.83
C GLY A 32 -1.41 -18.34 7.94
N SER A 33 -1.91 -18.35 9.18
CA SER A 33 -1.26 -17.71 10.33
C SER A 33 -1.78 -18.28 11.65
N LEU A 34 -0.99 -18.23 12.72
CA LEU A 34 -1.40 -18.72 14.04
C LEU A 34 -2.73 -18.08 14.54
N PRO A 35 -2.94 -16.75 14.50
CA PRO A 35 -4.22 -16.17 14.91
C PRO A 35 -5.42 -16.69 14.11
N LYS A 36 -5.25 -16.94 12.80
CA LYS A 36 -6.30 -17.57 11.97
C LYS A 36 -6.57 -19.01 12.37
N ALA A 37 -5.53 -19.78 12.69
CA ALA A 37 -5.68 -21.15 13.17
C ALA A 37 -6.49 -21.21 14.49
N VAL A 38 -6.27 -20.25 15.40
CA VAL A 38 -7.08 -20.12 16.62
C VAL A 38 -8.50 -19.62 16.30
N ALA A 39 -8.67 -18.73 15.33
CA ALA A 39 -10.01 -18.29 14.90
C ALA A 39 -10.86 -19.44 14.32
N GLU A 40 -10.26 -20.49 13.73
CA GLU A 40 -11.00 -21.71 13.36
C GLU A 40 -11.52 -22.47 14.58
N LEU A 41 -10.79 -22.47 15.70
CA LEU A 41 -11.29 -23.04 16.96
C LEU A 41 -12.50 -22.25 17.46
N VAL A 42 -12.42 -20.92 17.44
CA VAL A 42 -13.53 -20.02 17.80
C VAL A 42 -14.78 -20.32 16.97
N MET A 43 -14.63 -20.45 15.64
CA MET A 43 -15.75 -20.77 14.76
C MET A 43 -16.35 -22.15 15.08
N ASN A 44 -15.52 -23.16 15.39
CA ASN A 44 -16.00 -24.48 15.77
C ASN A 44 -16.76 -24.46 17.10
N SER A 45 -16.31 -23.69 18.09
CA SER A 45 -17.00 -23.52 19.37
C SER A 45 -18.39 -22.88 19.19
N VAL A 46 -18.50 -21.87 18.32
CA VAL A 46 -19.81 -21.28 17.97
C VAL A 46 -20.72 -22.31 17.29
N ASP A 47 -20.19 -23.09 16.34
CA ASP A 47 -20.96 -24.18 15.70
C ASP A 47 -21.37 -25.28 16.69
N ALA A 48 -20.60 -25.48 17.76
CA ALA A 48 -20.93 -26.38 18.87
C ALA A 48 -21.95 -25.79 19.86
N GLY A 49 -22.42 -24.56 19.64
CA GLY A 49 -23.40 -23.88 20.49
C GLY A 49 -22.81 -23.30 21.78
N ALA A 50 -21.49 -23.06 21.82
CA ALA A 50 -20.86 -22.38 22.95
C ALA A 50 -21.45 -20.98 23.16
N THR A 51 -21.53 -20.54 24.41
CA THR A 51 -21.94 -19.19 24.81
C THR A 51 -20.76 -18.34 25.28
N ARG A 52 -19.60 -18.96 25.54
CA ARG A 52 -18.37 -18.29 25.97
C ARG A 52 -17.13 -19.08 25.57
N ILE A 53 -16.05 -18.36 25.29
CA ILE A 53 -14.73 -18.93 25.05
C ILE A 53 -13.70 -18.29 25.99
N ASP A 54 -12.87 -19.11 26.63
CA ASP A 54 -11.74 -18.69 27.44
C ASP A 54 -10.44 -19.28 26.89
N MET A 55 -9.47 -18.42 26.64
CA MET A 55 -8.12 -18.81 26.25
C MET A 55 -7.11 -18.25 27.24
N THR A 56 -6.18 -19.09 27.67
CA THR A 56 -4.95 -18.64 28.34
C THR A 56 -3.76 -18.96 27.48
N VAL A 57 -2.79 -18.06 27.43
CA VAL A 57 -1.53 -18.27 26.72
C VAL A 57 -0.40 -17.56 27.46
N ASP A 58 0.66 -18.31 27.72
CA ASP A 58 1.85 -17.80 28.39
C ASP A 58 2.90 -17.31 27.39
N ILE A 59 3.95 -16.71 27.95
CA ILE A 59 5.08 -16.16 27.21
C ILE A 59 5.90 -17.24 26.46
N ASP A 60 5.79 -18.50 26.86
CA ASP A 60 6.49 -19.64 26.25
C ASP A 60 5.65 -20.37 25.19
N GLY A 61 4.44 -19.86 24.94
CA GLY A 61 3.51 -20.38 23.95
C GLY A 61 2.75 -21.62 24.43
N ARG A 62 2.71 -21.90 25.73
CA ARG A 62 1.75 -22.86 26.28
C ARG A 62 0.39 -22.20 26.30
N PHE A 63 -0.63 -22.94 25.89
CA PHE A 63 -1.99 -22.41 25.86
C PHE A 63 -3.02 -23.43 26.32
N GLU A 64 -4.13 -22.89 26.78
CA GLU A 64 -5.38 -23.60 27.00
C GLU A 64 -6.49 -22.80 26.32
N PHE A 65 -7.31 -23.46 25.52
CA PHE A 65 -8.49 -22.92 24.87
C PHE A 65 -9.69 -23.76 25.32
N ALA A 66 -10.71 -23.13 25.91
CA ALA A 66 -11.88 -23.82 26.44
C ALA A 66 -13.16 -23.13 25.98
N ASP A 67 -14.18 -23.94 25.67
CA ASP A 67 -15.55 -23.50 25.41
C ASP A 67 -16.55 -24.33 26.20
N ASP A 68 -17.78 -23.81 26.32
CA ASP A 68 -18.91 -24.42 27.01
C ASP A 68 -19.95 -25.03 26.05
N GLY A 69 -19.55 -25.33 24.81
CA GLY A 69 -20.42 -25.92 23.81
C GLY A 69 -20.83 -27.36 24.13
N LYS A 70 -21.47 -28.04 23.17
CA LYS A 70 -21.86 -29.44 23.36
C LYS A 70 -20.63 -30.37 23.49
N GLY A 71 -19.56 -30.09 22.75
CA GLY A 71 -18.41 -31.00 22.63
C GLY A 71 -18.71 -32.25 21.79
N PHE A 72 -17.74 -33.17 21.69
CA PHE A 72 -17.91 -34.46 21.01
C PHE A 72 -18.80 -35.40 21.83
N GLN A 73 -19.91 -35.86 21.24
CA GLN A 73 -20.90 -36.69 21.93
C GLN A 73 -20.61 -38.20 21.80
N SER A 74 -19.95 -38.63 20.73
CA SER A 74 -19.67 -40.04 20.48
C SER A 74 -18.40 -40.27 19.64
N SER A 75 -17.92 -41.52 19.62
CA SER A 75 -16.80 -41.94 18.77
C SER A 75 -17.11 -41.77 17.28
N GLU A 76 -18.36 -41.96 16.87
CA GLU A 76 -18.78 -41.76 15.47
C GLU A 76 -18.68 -40.28 15.06
N GLU A 77 -19.00 -39.34 15.96
CA GLU A 77 -18.77 -37.92 15.68
C GLU A 77 -17.29 -37.61 15.50
N ILE A 78 -16.40 -38.28 16.25
CA ILE A 78 -14.94 -38.14 16.09
C ILE A 78 -14.51 -38.67 14.72
N GLU A 79 -14.94 -39.86 14.31
CA GLU A 79 -14.61 -40.41 12.99
C GLU A 79 -15.11 -39.51 11.85
N GLN A 80 -16.33 -38.99 11.97
CA GLN A 80 -16.94 -38.18 10.92
C GLN A 80 -16.42 -36.74 10.88
N PHE A 81 -16.13 -36.13 12.03
CA PHE A 81 -15.85 -34.70 12.14
C PHE A 81 -14.40 -34.39 12.49
N PHE A 82 -13.68 -35.33 13.11
CA PHE A 82 -12.28 -35.19 13.50
C PHE A 82 -11.31 -35.99 12.61
N ASP A 83 -11.64 -37.23 12.28
CA ASP A 83 -10.76 -38.13 11.50
C ASP A 83 -10.83 -37.80 10.00
N THR A 84 -12.05 -37.62 9.46
CA THR A 84 -12.22 -37.35 8.03
C THR A 84 -12.12 -35.86 7.70
N PHE A 85 -11.18 -35.48 6.83
CA PHE A 85 -11.04 -34.12 6.30
C PHE A 85 -11.90 -33.95 5.04
N GLY A 86 -12.73 -32.90 5.00
CA GLY A 86 -13.49 -32.56 3.78
C GLY A 86 -14.90 -33.13 3.69
N THR A 87 -15.36 -33.89 4.68
CA THR A 87 -16.73 -34.44 4.70
C THR A 87 -17.75 -33.30 4.68
N PRO A 88 -18.63 -33.21 3.66
CA PRO A 88 -19.66 -32.17 3.61
C PRO A 88 -20.71 -32.39 4.71
N HIS A 89 -21.36 -31.31 5.14
CA HIS A 89 -22.57 -31.40 5.97
C HIS A 89 -23.72 -31.97 5.13
N THR A 90 -24.35 -33.04 5.61
CA THR A 90 -25.46 -33.72 4.91
C THR A 90 -26.83 -33.18 5.31
N ASP A 91 -26.98 -32.71 6.55
CA ASP A 91 -28.12 -31.97 7.06
C ASP A 91 -27.66 -31.25 8.35
N ASP A 92 -28.36 -30.18 8.71
CA ASP A 92 -27.98 -29.11 9.67
C ASP A 92 -27.08 -28.05 9.05
N SER A 93 -27.55 -26.80 8.96
CA SER A 93 -26.79 -25.66 8.44
C SER A 93 -25.94 -25.04 9.56
N PRO A 94 -24.64 -25.41 9.70
CA PRO A 94 -23.79 -24.83 10.73
C PRO A 94 -23.61 -23.32 10.50
N HIS A 95 -23.26 -22.61 11.56
CA HIS A 95 -23.03 -21.17 11.50
C HIS A 95 -21.79 -20.84 10.65
N PHE A 96 -20.74 -21.65 10.70
CA PHE A 96 -19.48 -21.45 9.96
C PHE A 96 -18.99 -22.66 9.15
N GLY A 97 -19.11 -23.89 9.66
CA GLY A 97 -18.43 -25.08 9.14
C GLY A 97 -19.00 -25.63 7.83
N ARG A 98 -18.40 -25.37 6.66
CA ARG A 98 -18.86 -26.01 5.40
C ARG A 98 -18.01 -27.19 4.95
N PHE A 99 -16.71 -27.14 5.21
CA PHE A 99 -15.72 -28.05 4.60
C PHE A 99 -15.06 -29.02 5.59
N ARG A 100 -15.37 -28.94 6.89
CA ARG A 100 -14.81 -29.80 7.96
C ARG A 100 -13.30 -30.07 7.83
N CYS A 101 -12.51 -29.02 7.59
CA CYS A 101 -11.04 -29.10 7.50
C CYS A 101 -10.32 -28.07 8.40
N GLY A 102 -11.04 -27.06 8.92
CA GLY A 102 -10.47 -25.92 9.64
C GLY A 102 -9.73 -26.29 10.92
N ARG A 103 -10.19 -27.31 11.65
CA ARG A 103 -9.53 -27.83 12.86
C ARG A 103 -8.06 -28.22 12.64
N GLY A 104 -7.70 -28.63 11.42
CA GLY A 104 -6.33 -29.01 11.09
C GLY A 104 -5.35 -27.84 11.17
N GLN A 105 -5.83 -26.59 11.03
CA GLN A 105 -4.95 -25.42 11.04
C GLN A 105 -4.16 -25.31 12.34
N ILE A 106 -4.78 -25.56 13.51
CA ILE A 106 -4.06 -25.47 14.78
C ILE A 106 -2.97 -26.54 14.90
N MET A 107 -3.18 -27.72 14.31
CA MET A 107 -2.25 -28.84 14.34
C MET A 107 -0.93 -28.53 13.59
N SER A 108 -0.96 -27.57 12.66
CA SER A 108 0.26 -27.06 12.00
C SER A 108 1.09 -26.13 12.90
N TYR A 109 0.45 -25.52 13.90
CA TYR A 109 1.07 -24.51 14.76
C TYR A 109 1.32 -25.01 16.18
N ALA A 110 0.75 -26.14 16.61
CA ALA A 110 0.93 -26.67 17.95
C ALA A 110 0.77 -28.19 18.01
N SER A 111 1.41 -28.79 19.01
CA SER A 111 0.95 -30.07 19.55
C SER A 111 -0.26 -29.79 20.44
N THR A 112 -1.30 -30.62 20.31
CA THR A 112 -2.61 -30.37 20.93
C THR A 112 -3.17 -31.61 21.60
N ILE A 113 -3.81 -31.41 22.74
CA ILE A 113 -4.61 -32.39 23.47
C ILE A 113 -6.02 -31.83 23.57
N TRP A 114 -6.99 -32.54 23.00
CA TRP A 114 -8.38 -32.14 22.96
C TRP A 114 -9.17 -33.01 23.93
N ARG A 115 -9.77 -32.40 24.96
CA ARG A 115 -10.61 -33.07 25.96
C ARG A 115 -12.05 -32.63 25.78
N SER A 116 -12.94 -33.56 25.47
CA SER A 116 -14.35 -33.25 25.22
C SER A 116 -15.21 -34.50 25.34
N GLY A 117 -16.34 -34.40 26.05
CA GLY A 117 -17.12 -35.58 26.41
C GLY A 117 -16.24 -36.60 27.13
N LYS A 118 -16.38 -37.88 26.77
CA LYS A 118 -15.52 -38.96 27.30
C LYS A 118 -14.17 -39.05 26.61
N PHE A 119 -13.91 -38.27 25.57
CA PHE A 119 -12.76 -38.49 24.70
C PHE A 119 -11.60 -37.54 24.97
N GLU A 120 -10.40 -38.03 24.73
CA GLU A 120 -9.18 -37.26 24.64
C GLU A 120 -8.45 -37.62 23.34
N MET A 121 -8.18 -36.61 22.51
CA MET A 121 -7.44 -36.78 21.25
C MET A 121 -6.11 -36.04 21.34
N ARG A 122 -5.00 -36.75 21.11
CA ARG A 122 -3.65 -36.18 21.13
C ARG A 122 -3.08 -36.11 19.72
N VAL A 123 -2.66 -34.92 19.30
CA VAL A 123 -2.13 -34.67 17.96
C VAL A 123 -0.80 -33.93 18.03
N ASP A 124 0.25 -34.49 17.43
CA ASP A 124 1.53 -33.83 17.20
C ASP A 124 2.06 -34.20 15.80
N LEU A 125 1.96 -33.27 14.84
CA LEU A 125 2.38 -33.52 13.46
C LEU A 125 3.91 -33.52 13.26
N ASN A 126 4.66 -33.10 14.28
CA ASN A 126 6.12 -33.20 14.32
C ASN A 126 6.59 -34.52 14.95
N ASP A 127 5.69 -35.29 15.56
CA ASP A 127 5.99 -36.65 16.00
C ASP A 127 5.92 -37.60 14.81
N ALA A 128 7.06 -38.19 14.46
CA ALA A 128 7.18 -39.15 13.39
C ALA A 128 6.42 -40.46 13.68
N ALA A 129 6.13 -40.77 14.94
CA ALA A 129 5.43 -41.99 15.34
C ALA A 129 3.92 -41.95 15.02
N LEU A 130 3.33 -40.75 14.90
CA LEU A 130 1.88 -40.60 14.70
C LEU A 130 1.43 -40.66 13.23
N GLU A 131 2.35 -40.75 12.25
CA GLU A 131 2.08 -40.88 10.80
C GLU A 131 0.93 -40.00 10.25
N SER A 132 0.79 -38.75 10.73
CA SER A 132 -0.31 -37.82 10.38
C SER A 132 -1.70 -38.21 10.92
N GLY A 133 -1.75 -38.99 12.00
CA GLY A 133 -2.94 -39.36 12.78
C GLY A 133 -2.96 -38.77 14.20
N TYR A 134 -3.67 -39.43 15.11
CA TYR A 134 -3.86 -39.01 16.50
C TYR A 134 -4.04 -40.22 17.43
N ASP A 135 -3.70 -40.06 18.71
CA ASP A 135 -4.09 -41.02 19.74
C ASP A 135 -5.49 -40.69 20.26
N LEU A 136 -6.37 -41.69 20.36
CA LEU A 136 -7.69 -41.57 20.98
C LEU A 136 -7.71 -42.33 22.32
N ILE A 137 -8.07 -41.62 23.38
CA ILE A 137 -8.23 -42.17 24.72
C ILE A 137 -9.66 -41.91 25.18
N GLU A 138 -10.34 -42.95 25.64
CA GLU A 138 -11.65 -42.83 26.28
C GLU A 138 -11.49 -42.85 27.81
N HIS A 139 -12.16 -41.91 28.46
CA HIS A 139 -12.16 -41.74 29.91
C HIS A 139 -13.54 -42.08 30.49
N GLU A 140 -13.57 -42.47 31.77
CA GLU A 140 -14.83 -42.76 32.47
C GLU A 140 -15.68 -41.48 32.65
N ASP A 141 -15.02 -40.41 33.08
CA ASP A 141 -15.65 -39.11 33.30
C ASP A 141 -15.85 -38.35 31.99
N SER A 142 -16.95 -37.60 31.90
CA SER A 142 -17.24 -36.72 30.78
C SER A 142 -16.78 -35.28 31.07
N HIS A 143 -16.20 -34.61 30.08
CA HIS A 143 -15.84 -33.20 30.13
C HIS A 143 -16.86 -32.37 29.33
N THR A 144 -17.51 -31.41 29.97
CA THR A 144 -18.43 -30.47 29.30
C THR A 144 -17.68 -29.57 28.31
N GLY A 145 -18.26 -29.30 27.15
CA GLY A 145 -17.62 -28.48 26.13
C GLY A 145 -16.38 -29.11 25.52
N CYS A 146 -15.47 -28.26 25.05
CA CYS A 146 -14.18 -28.67 24.52
C CYS A 146 -13.06 -27.89 25.20
N ARG A 147 -12.04 -28.60 25.68
CA ARG A 147 -10.80 -28.01 26.19
C ARG A 147 -9.62 -28.49 25.37
N ILE A 148 -8.86 -27.56 24.80
CA ILE A 148 -7.69 -27.82 23.98
C ILE A 148 -6.48 -27.23 24.69
N THR A 149 -5.54 -28.09 25.11
CA THR A 149 -4.27 -27.66 25.69
C THR A 149 -3.13 -27.99 24.75
N GLY A 150 -2.10 -27.16 24.73
CA GLY A 150 -0.98 -27.40 23.82
C GLY A 150 0.19 -26.46 24.00
N ARG A 151 1.16 -26.60 23.09
CA ARG A 151 2.29 -25.68 22.98
C ARG A 151 2.53 -25.31 21.52
N PHE A 152 2.56 -24.01 21.24
CA PHE A 152 2.85 -23.51 19.90
C PHE A 152 4.29 -23.83 19.49
N TYR A 153 4.45 -24.39 18.28
CA TYR A 153 5.75 -24.55 17.64
C TYR A 153 6.31 -23.17 17.27
N LYS A 154 7.58 -22.92 17.59
CA LYS A 154 8.31 -21.69 17.20
C LYS A 154 7.58 -20.39 17.58
N PHE A 155 6.89 -20.37 18.73
CA PHE A 155 6.12 -19.21 19.19
C PHE A 155 6.95 -17.92 19.29
N LYS A 156 8.23 -18.04 19.70
CA LYS A 156 9.19 -16.94 19.73
C LYS A 156 10.01 -16.94 18.45
N GLN A 157 10.09 -15.80 17.76
CA GLN A 157 11.14 -15.59 16.75
C GLN A 157 12.43 -15.18 17.46
N SER A 158 13.57 -15.67 16.97
CA SER A 158 14.87 -15.67 17.68
C SER A 158 15.43 -14.29 18.06
N PHE A 159 14.89 -13.20 17.52
CA PHE A 159 15.30 -11.82 17.78
C PHE A 159 14.27 -11.00 18.58
N GLN A 160 13.12 -11.58 18.93
CA GLN A 160 12.04 -10.87 19.61
C GLN A 160 12.11 -11.08 21.13
N THR A 161 11.67 -10.07 21.89
CA THR A 161 11.47 -10.23 23.35
C THR A 161 10.43 -11.32 23.59
N ALA A 162 10.55 -12.04 24.70
CA ALA A 162 9.68 -13.17 25.00
C ALA A 162 8.16 -12.82 24.96
N ASP A 163 7.79 -11.57 25.24
CA ASP A 163 6.40 -11.06 25.27
C ASP A 163 5.86 -10.55 23.91
N TYR A 164 6.72 -10.39 22.89
CA TYR A 164 6.34 -9.75 21.62
C TYR A 164 5.26 -10.55 20.87
N SER A 165 5.46 -11.86 20.72
CA SER A 165 4.51 -12.74 20.03
C SER A 165 3.16 -12.79 20.74
N LEU A 166 3.18 -12.84 22.07
CA LEU A 166 1.99 -12.85 22.90
C LEU A 166 1.15 -11.57 22.66
N ARG A 167 1.79 -10.40 22.70
CA ARG A 167 1.12 -9.12 22.39
C ARG A 167 0.62 -9.04 20.96
N THR A 168 1.46 -9.40 20.02
CA THR A 168 1.14 -9.28 18.60
C THR A 168 -0.05 -10.18 18.24
N PHE A 169 -0.05 -11.43 18.69
CA PHE A 169 -1.07 -12.39 18.31
C PHE A 169 -2.34 -12.35 19.16
N PHE A 170 -2.22 -12.11 20.48
CA PHE A 170 -3.28 -12.51 21.41
C PHE A 170 -3.69 -11.48 22.47
N THR A 171 -2.84 -10.54 22.89
CA THR A 171 -3.21 -9.59 23.97
C THR A 171 -3.27 -8.13 23.52
N GLY A 172 -2.52 -7.75 22.49
CA GLY A 172 -2.42 -6.38 22.01
C GLY A 172 -1.35 -5.54 22.73
N TYR A 173 -1.16 -4.32 22.24
CA TYR A 173 -0.28 -3.32 22.84
C TYR A 173 -1.09 -2.26 23.60
N PRO A 174 -0.52 -1.61 24.62
CA PRO A 174 -1.18 -0.49 25.30
C PRO A 174 -1.63 0.58 24.28
N GLY A 175 -2.92 0.92 24.29
CA GLY A 175 -3.53 1.87 23.34
C GLY A 175 -3.86 1.30 21.96
N GLY A 176 -3.59 0.02 21.70
CA GLY A 176 -3.97 -0.69 20.48
C GLY A 176 -5.26 -1.51 20.65
N SER A 177 -5.61 -2.29 19.62
CA SER A 177 -6.73 -3.22 19.67
C SER A 177 -6.52 -4.31 20.71
N ALA A 178 -7.52 -4.55 21.55
CA ALA A 178 -7.55 -5.69 22.45
C ALA A 178 -7.41 -6.98 21.64
N GLY A 179 -6.65 -7.96 22.16
CA GLY A 179 -6.53 -9.27 21.54
C GLY A 179 -5.51 -9.40 20.42
N GLY A 180 -4.74 -8.35 20.11
CA GLY A 180 -3.77 -8.36 19.02
C GLY A 180 -4.41 -8.68 17.66
N GLU A 181 -3.71 -9.45 16.83
CA GLU A 181 -4.22 -9.91 15.54
C GLU A 181 -5.46 -10.80 15.68
N LEU A 182 -5.53 -11.67 16.69
CA LEU A 182 -6.72 -12.51 16.92
C LEU A 182 -7.95 -11.64 17.16
N GLY A 183 -7.86 -10.64 18.05
CA GLY A 183 -8.97 -9.73 18.35
C GLY A 183 -9.49 -8.98 17.11
N LEU A 184 -8.62 -8.64 16.15
CA LEU A 184 -9.04 -8.07 14.87
C LEU A 184 -9.78 -9.06 13.98
N ILE A 185 -9.38 -10.34 14.00
CA ILE A 185 -9.99 -11.42 13.21
C ILE A 185 -11.37 -11.78 13.77
N VAL A 186 -11.51 -11.95 15.07
CA VAL A 186 -12.77 -12.40 15.72
C VAL A 186 -13.60 -11.24 16.27
N ARG A 187 -13.31 -10.01 15.82
CA ARG A 187 -13.77 -8.75 16.41
C ARG A 187 -15.27 -8.70 16.72
N TYR A 188 -16.09 -9.31 15.87
CA TYR A 188 -17.54 -9.20 15.90
C TYR A 188 -18.25 -10.56 16.08
N VAL A 189 -17.53 -11.60 16.53
CA VAL A 189 -18.10 -12.93 16.81
C VAL A 189 -19.23 -12.82 17.86
N PRO A 190 -20.35 -13.55 17.71
CA PRO A 190 -21.57 -13.34 18.51
C PRO A 190 -21.53 -13.85 19.96
N ILE A 191 -20.36 -14.31 20.44
CA ILE A 191 -20.17 -14.74 21.83
C ILE A 191 -18.91 -14.09 22.40
N PRO A 192 -18.85 -13.80 23.71
CA PRO A 192 -17.67 -13.22 24.33
C PRO A 192 -16.47 -14.17 24.33
N ILE A 193 -15.31 -13.64 23.96
CA ILE A 193 -14.04 -14.35 23.88
C ILE A 193 -13.04 -13.67 24.81
N PHE A 194 -12.52 -14.42 25.77
CA PHE A 194 -11.53 -13.94 26.72
C PHE A 194 -10.15 -14.52 26.41
N VAL A 195 -9.13 -13.67 26.43
CA VAL A 195 -7.73 -14.08 26.39
C VAL A 195 -7.03 -13.55 27.63
N ASN A 196 -6.45 -14.43 28.43
CA ASN A 196 -5.78 -14.08 29.70
C ASN A 196 -6.67 -13.21 30.61
N GLY A 197 -7.98 -13.49 30.63
CA GLY A 197 -8.98 -12.78 31.43
C GLY A 197 -9.50 -11.46 30.84
N GLN A 198 -8.96 -11.00 29.70
CA GLN A 198 -9.46 -9.82 29.00
C GLN A 198 -10.37 -10.21 27.83
N GLN A 199 -11.56 -9.63 27.74
CA GLN A 199 -12.40 -9.81 26.55
C GLN A 199 -11.76 -9.13 25.34
N ILE A 200 -11.63 -9.87 24.23
CA ILE A 200 -10.90 -9.39 23.04
C ILE A 200 -11.80 -9.01 21.86
N ASN A 201 -13.10 -9.34 21.91
CA ASN A 201 -14.08 -9.03 20.87
C ASN A 201 -15.24 -8.19 21.42
N HIS A 202 -16.00 -7.58 20.51
CA HIS A 202 -17.24 -6.88 20.79
C HIS A 202 -18.38 -7.59 20.05
N LEU A 203 -19.53 -7.75 20.68
CA LEU A 203 -20.65 -8.43 20.00
C LEU A 203 -21.21 -7.50 18.92
N ALA A 204 -21.38 -8.00 17.69
CA ALA A 204 -21.91 -7.20 16.59
C ALA A 204 -23.25 -6.54 16.92
N ALA A 205 -24.12 -7.21 17.69
CA ALA A 205 -25.43 -6.71 18.08
C ALA A 205 -25.37 -5.53 19.08
N ASP A 206 -24.28 -5.40 19.84
CA ASP A 206 -24.12 -4.36 20.87
C ASP A 206 -23.40 -3.11 20.32
N GLU A 207 -22.97 -3.15 19.07
CA GLU A 207 -22.21 -2.10 18.41
C GLU A 207 -23.14 -1.04 17.79
N SER A 208 -22.67 0.21 17.74
CA SER A 208 -23.36 1.27 17.00
C SER A 208 -23.04 1.18 15.51
N TRP A 209 -24.05 0.96 14.68
CA TRP A 209 -23.96 0.88 13.22
C TRP A 209 -24.65 2.07 12.57
N ASP A 210 -24.16 2.48 11.40
CA ASP A 210 -24.76 3.58 10.63
C ASP A 210 -25.97 3.11 9.82
N HIS A 211 -25.97 1.83 9.43
CA HIS A 211 -27.06 1.20 8.72
C HIS A 211 -27.10 -0.30 9.02
N GLU A 212 -28.28 -0.89 8.88
CA GLU A 212 -28.55 -2.30 9.13
C GLU A 212 -29.66 -2.76 8.19
N ASP A 213 -29.46 -3.90 7.54
CA ASP A 213 -30.47 -4.59 6.72
C ASP A 213 -30.51 -6.09 7.06
N ASP A 214 -31.27 -6.89 6.31
CA ASP A 214 -31.39 -8.33 6.56
C ASP A 214 -30.07 -9.10 6.36
N HIS A 215 -29.12 -8.55 5.60
CA HIS A 215 -27.89 -9.22 5.22
C HIS A 215 -26.72 -8.84 6.12
N ALA A 216 -26.62 -7.58 6.55
CA ALA A 216 -25.44 -7.08 7.27
C ALA A 216 -25.71 -5.83 8.14
N TRP A 217 -24.73 -5.57 9.01
CA TRP A 217 -24.52 -4.30 9.67
C TRP A 217 -23.41 -3.51 8.97
N TYR A 218 -23.57 -2.18 8.91
CA TYR A 218 -22.70 -1.29 8.15
C TYR A 218 -22.23 -0.12 9.02
N ARG A 219 -20.93 0.13 9.02
CA ARG A 219 -20.32 1.34 9.58
C ARG A 219 -19.45 1.97 8.53
N PHE A 220 -19.72 3.22 8.19
CA PHE A 220 -19.04 3.94 7.13
C PHE A 220 -18.07 4.97 7.70
N SER A 221 -16.88 5.02 7.13
CA SER A 221 -15.89 6.06 7.45
C SER A 221 -15.34 6.67 6.17
N ARG A 222 -15.39 8.00 6.09
CA ARG A 222 -14.77 8.76 4.97
C ARG A 222 -13.26 8.88 5.11
N ASP A 223 -12.74 8.68 6.33
CA ASP A 223 -11.31 8.73 6.62
C ASP A 223 -10.65 7.35 6.45
N SER A 224 -11.44 6.32 6.13
CA SER A 224 -10.93 4.97 5.87
C SER A 224 -10.75 4.73 4.38
N ASP A 225 -9.54 4.33 4.00
CA ASP A 225 -9.21 3.94 2.62
C ASP A 225 -9.58 2.48 2.30
N GLU A 226 -10.02 1.72 3.29
CA GLU A 226 -10.44 0.32 3.16
C GLU A 226 -11.88 0.11 3.69
N LEU A 227 -12.59 -0.84 3.06
CA LEU A 227 -13.81 -1.45 3.54
C LEU A 227 -13.51 -2.86 4.06
N HIS A 228 -13.63 -3.05 5.36
CA HIS A 228 -13.37 -4.32 6.05
C HIS A 228 -14.63 -5.19 6.02
N VAL A 229 -14.50 -6.44 5.58
CA VAL A 229 -15.62 -7.37 5.47
C VAL A 229 -15.47 -8.51 6.46
N TYR A 230 -16.46 -8.65 7.34
CA TYR A 230 -16.59 -9.71 8.31
C TYR A 230 -17.75 -10.63 7.93
N ASN A 231 -17.49 -11.93 7.84
CA ASN A 231 -18.53 -12.94 7.68
C ASN A 231 -18.99 -13.40 9.06
N ARG A 232 -20.21 -13.02 9.47
CA ARG A 232 -20.78 -13.45 10.76
C ARG A 232 -19.84 -13.20 11.94
N GLY A 233 -19.17 -12.06 11.91
CA GLY A 233 -18.28 -11.64 12.99
C GLY A 233 -16.80 -11.94 12.80
N VAL A 234 -16.44 -12.78 11.83
CA VAL A 234 -15.04 -13.16 11.54
C VAL A 234 -14.51 -12.44 10.30
N SER A 235 -13.34 -11.82 10.41
CA SER A 235 -12.69 -11.07 9.33
C SER A 235 -12.38 -11.97 8.15
N VAL A 236 -12.80 -11.56 6.95
CA VAL A 236 -12.55 -12.29 5.69
C VAL A 236 -11.51 -11.54 4.86
N THR A 237 -11.86 -10.33 4.43
CA THR A 237 -11.08 -9.59 3.44
C THR A 237 -11.28 -8.09 3.59
N ARG A 238 -10.50 -7.31 2.85
CA ARG A 238 -10.61 -5.85 2.77
C ARG A 238 -10.61 -5.43 1.31
N TYR A 239 -11.48 -4.48 0.99
CA TYR A 239 -11.53 -3.89 -0.33
C TYR A 239 -11.10 -2.43 -0.28
N PRO A 240 -10.39 -1.91 -1.29
CA PRO A 240 -10.14 -0.48 -1.39
C PRO A 240 -11.46 0.29 -1.41
N ALA A 241 -11.58 1.32 -0.59
CA ALA A 241 -12.81 2.11 -0.46
C ALA A 241 -13.24 2.76 -1.80
N GLY A 242 -12.28 3.06 -2.68
CA GLY A 242 -12.53 3.58 -4.02
C GLY A 242 -13.26 2.60 -4.95
N ARG A 243 -13.42 1.33 -4.56
CA ARG A 243 -14.26 0.37 -5.29
C ARG A 243 -15.76 0.64 -5.10
N PHE A 244 -16.17 1.09 -3.92
CA PHE A 244 -17.57 1.25 -3.52
C PHE A 244 -17.95 2.69 -3.15
N GLY A 245 -16.98 3.61 -3.15
CA GLY A 245 -17.17 4.99 -2.66
C GLY A 245 -17.38 5.05 -1.14
N ALA A 246 -16.94 4.02 -0.42
CA ALA A 246 -17.17 3.84 0.99
C ALA A 246 -16.05 3.01 1.63
N GLY A 247 -15.40 3.57 2.66
CA GLY A 247 -14.59 2.81 3.60
C GLY A 247 -15.38 2.48 4.87
N GLY A 248 -14.79 1.68 5.76
CA GLY A 248 -15.37 1.32 7.05
C GLY A 248 -15.49 -0.19 7.23
N VAL A 249 -16.63 -0.67 7.74
CA VAL A 249 -16.88 -2.06 8.12
C VAL A 249 -18.23 -2.53 7.60
N VAL A 250 -18.26 -3.74 7.06
CA VAL A 250 -19.46 -4.54 6.81
C VAL A 250 -19.34 -5.83 7.62
N CYS A 251 -20.29 -6.11 8.49
CA CYS A 251 -20.38 -7.37 9.21
C CYS A 251 -21.66 -8.11 8.82
N THR A 252 -21.54 -9.27 8.19
CA THR A 252 -22.72 -10.00 7.69
C THR A 252 -23.45 -10.73 8.81
N LYS A 253 -24.78 -10.79 8.71
CA LYS A 253 -25.68 -11.61 9.52
C LYS A 253 -25.86 -13.01 8.92
N VAL A 254 -25.89 -13.05 7.60
CA VAL A 254 -26.03 -14.27 6.80
C VAL A 254 -24.68 -14.69 6.20
N PRO A 255 -24.48 -15.97 5.84
CA PRO A 255 -23.17 -16.48 5.49
C PRO A 255 -22.76 -16.01 4.08
N LEU A 256 -21.49 -15.65 3.93
CA LEU A 256 -20.84 -15.41 2.65
C LEU A 256 -20.38 -16.72 2.02
N GLU A 257 -20.32 -16.75 0.68
CA GLU A 257 -19.62 -17.80 -0.04
C GLU A 257 -18.15 -17.44 -0.16
N LEU A 258 -17.32 -18.17 0.56
CA LEU A 258 -15.88 -17.94 0.62
C LEU A 258 -15.11 -19.02 -0.14
N ASN A 259 -13.87 -18.72 -0.48
CA ASN A 259 -12.91 -19.73 -0.89
C ASN A 259 -12.52 -20.67 0.27
N LEU A 260 -11.80 -21.76 -0.04
CA LEU A 260 -11.44 -22.78 0.95
C LEU A 260 -10.65 -22.20 2.13
N ALA A 261 -9.78 -21.23 1.87
CA ALA A 261 -8.96 -20.55 2.88
C ALA A 261 -9.69 -19.41 3.63
N ARG A 262 -10.99 -19.20 3.37
CA ARG A 262 -11.85 -18.19 4.02
C ARG A 262 -11.29 -16.75 4.02
N ASN A 263 -10.47 -16.41 3.04
CA ASN A 263 -9.83 -15.08 2.95
C ASN A 263 -10.32 -14.22 1.77
N SER A 264 -11.22 -14.76 0.94
CA SER A 264 -11.85 -14.04 -0.16
C SER A 264 -13.29 -14.50 -0.37
N VAL A 265 -14.16 -13.54 -0.72
CA VAL A 265 -15.53 -13.80 -1.16
C VAL A 265 -15.51 -14.27 -2.62
N ILE A 266 -16.28 -15.31 -2.95
CA ILE A 266 -16.46 -15.76 -4.33
C ILE A 266 -17.63 -14.98 -4.92
N GLU A 267 -17.32 -13.76 -5.34
CA GLU A 267 -18.30 -12.73 -5.71
C GLU A 267 -19.25 -13.17 -6.83
N SER A 268 -18.79 -14.00 -7.77
CA SER A 268 -19.57 -14.47 -8.92
C SER A 268 -20.75 -15.37 -8.56
N ARG A 269 -20.76 -15.95 -7.36
CA ARG A 269 -21.82 -16.86 -6.90
C ARG A 269 -22.46 -16.47 -5.56
N CYS A 270 -21.88 -15.53 -4.83
CA CYS A 270 -22.38 -15.13 -3.52
C CYS A 270 -23.55 -14.15 -3.61
N ALA A 271 -24.79 -14.65 -3.54
CA ALA A 271 -26.00 -13.82 -3.53
C ALA A 271 -26.02 -12.79 -2.37
N THR A 272 -25.58 -13.20 -1.17
CA THR A 272 -25.42 -12.30 -0.02
C THR A 272 -24.53 -11.11 -0.35
N TRP A 273 -23.39 -11.36 -1.00
CA TRP A 273 -22.45 -10.30 -1.36
C TRP A 273 -23.03 -9.37 -2.42
N GLN A 274 -23.75 -9.91 -3.39
CA GLN A 274 -24.43 -9.10 -4.41
C GLN A 274 -25.47 -8.15 -3.79
N ALA A 275 -26.25 -8.63 -2.80
CA ALA A 275 -27.17 -7.77 -2.05
C ALA A 275 -26.44 -6.68 -1.27
N ILE A 276 -25.35 -7.03 -0.58
CA ILE A 276 -24.51 -6.06 0.15
C ILE A 276 -23.94 -4.99 -0.79
N VAL A 277 -23.44 -5.39 -1.96
CA VAL A 277 -22.92 -4.46 -2.97
C VAL A 277 -24.01 -3.50 -3.45
N ALA A 278 -25.24 -3.97 -3.67
CA ALA A 278 -26.37 -3.11 -4.01
C ALA A 278 -26.63 -2.06 -2.90
N THR A 279 -26.64 -2.47 -1.62
CA THR A 279 -26.77 -1.53 -0.49
C THR A 279 -25.65 -0.47 -0.49
N LEU A 280 -24.40 -0.88 -0.75
CA LEU A 280 -23.25 0.03 -0.82
C LEU A 280 -23.39 1.04 -1.98
N GLU A 281 -23.82 0.57 -3.16
CA GLU A 281 -24.05 1.41 -4.35
C GLU A 281 -25.18 2.41 -4.12
N GLU A 282 -26.31 1.98 -3.54
CA GLU A 282 -27.45 2.85 -3.21
C GLU A 282 -27.05 3.93 -2.19
N ARG A 283 -26.31 3.54 -1.15
CA ARG A 283 -25.77 4.48 -0.15
C ARG A 283 -24.83 5.49 -0.79
N PHE A 284 -23.93 5.05 -1.68
CA PHE A 284 -23.01 5.95 -2.36
C PHE A 284 -23.76 6.92 -3.30
N ALA A 285 -24.71 6.42 -4.09
CA ALA A 285 -25.55 7.24 -4.95
C ALA A 285 -26.33 8.30 -4.14
N PHE A 286 -26.89 7.92 -3.00
CA PHE A 286 -27.54 8.86 -2.09
C PHE A 286 -26.57 9.89 -1.52
N HIS A 287 -25.37 9.48 -1.11
CA HIS A 287 -24.31 10.37 -0.62
C HIS A 287 -23.93 11.42 -1.66
N LEU A 288 -23.80 11.04 -2.94
CA LEU A 288 -23.50 11.94 -4.05
C LEU A 288 -24.53 13.07 -4.22
N THR A 289 -25.79 12.87 -3.81
CA THR A 289 -26.83 13.92 -3.88
C THR A 289 -26.67 15.02 -2.82
N ARG A 290 -25.90 14.76 -1.76
CA ARG A 290 -25.76 15.65 -0.59
C ARG A 290 -24.36 16.25 -0.46
N VAL A 291 -23.35 15.54 -0.97
CA VAL A 291 -21.95 15.92 -0.79
C VAL A 291 -21.61 17.17 -1.60
N LYS A 292 -20.94 18.13 -0.95
CA LYS A 292 -20.45 19.36 -1.61
C LYS A 292 -19.08 19.17 -2.25
N LYS A 293 -18.24 18.32 -1.64
CA LYS A 293 -16.86 18.04 -2.07
C LYS A 293 -16.53 16.57 -1.84
N LEU A 294 -16.09 15.92 -2.90
CA LEU A 294 -15.66 14.52 -2.89
C LEU A 294 -14.23 14.40 -2.36
N THR A 295 -13.95 13.29 -1.68
CA THR A 295 -12.58 12.82 -1.43
C THR A 295 -12.01 12.18 -2.70
N GLU A 296 -10.70 11.91 -2.73
CA GLU A 296 -10.09 11.16 -3.83
C GLU A 296 -10.71 9.76 -4.00
N THR A 297 -11.01 9.11 -2.89
CA THR A 297 -11.64 7.78 -2.82
C THR A 297 -13.04 7.80 -3.45
N GLU A 298 -13.86 8.80 -3.09
CA GLU A 298 -15.20 8.98 -3.66
C GLU A 298 -15.14 9.37 -5.15
N ALA A 299 -14.18 10.20 -5.53
CA ALA A 299 -13.96 10.58 -6.93
C ALA A 299 -13.56 9.38 -7.79
N ALA A 300 -12.66 8.51 -7.29
CA ALA A 300 -12.27 7.29 -7.98
C ALA A 300 -13.44 6.31 -8.13
N ALA A 301 -14.27 6.17 -7.10
CA ALA A 301 -15.47 5.33 -7.16
C ALA A 301 -16.49 5.84 -8.19
N LEU A 302 -16.73 7.14 -8.22
CA LEU A 302 -17.61 7.75 -9.22
C LEU A 302 -17.09 7.58 -10.64
N LEU A 303 -15.79 7.81 -10.88
CA LEU A 303 -15.17 7.56 -12.20
C LEU A 303 -15.30 6.10 -12.63
N ARG A 304 -15.07 5.17 -11.70
CA ARG A 304 -15.20 3.74 -11.94
C ARG A 304 -16.64 3.37 -12.31
N ASP A 305 -17.62 3.82 -11.53
CA ASP A 305 -19.04 3.57 -11.80
C ASP A 305 -19.44 4.13 -13.17
N LEU A 306 -19.07 5.37 -13.49
CA LEU A 306 -19.35 5.97 -14.80
C LEU A 306 -18.77 5.19 -15.97
N TYR A 307 -17.60 4.58 -15.79
CA TYR A 307 -16.92 3.84 -16.85
C TYR A 307 -17.48 2.42 -17.02
N PHE A 308 -17.68 1.68 -15.94
CA PHE A 308 -18.09 0.26 -15.99
C PHE A 308 -19.60 0.04 -15.98
N SER A 309 -20.39 1.00 -15.53
CA SER A 309 -21.85 0.86 -15.52
C SER A 309 -22.38 0.87 -16.94
N ASP A 310 -23.22 -0.09 -17.31
CA ASP A 310 -23.93 -0.08 -18.59
C ASP A 310 -25.03 0.98 -18.63
N LYS A 311 -25.49 1.46 -17.47
CA LYS A 311 -26.59 2.43 -17.35
C LYS A 311 -26.17 3.82 -17.86
N GLN A 312 -27.03 4.45 -18.65
CA GLN A 312 -26.91 5.88 -18.97
C GLN A 312 -27.41 6.70 -17.79
N LEU A 313 -26.73 7.80 -17.46
CA LEU A 313 -27.23 8.73 -16.45
C LEU A 313 -28.48 9.43 -16.99
N ASN A 314 -29.53 9.53 -16.16
CA ASN A 314 -30.67 10.37 -16.49
C ASN A 314 -30.32 11.86 -16.33
N TRP A 315 -31.13 12.75 -16.91
CA TRP A 315 -30.86 14.19 -16.93
C TRP A 315 -30.68 14.83 -15.54
N LYS A 316 -31.37 14.34 -14.50
CA LYS A 316 -31.21 14.83 -13.13
C LYS A 316 -29.85 14.43 -12.56
N ALA A 317 -29.48 13.16 -12.71
CA ALA A 317 -28.19 12.63 -12.27
C ALA A 317 -27.03 13.31 -13.01
N GLN A 318 -27.16 13.53 -14.32
CA GLN A 318 -26.21 14.30 -15.11
C GLN A 318 -26.03 15.72 -14.57
N GLY A 319 -27.12 16.41 -14.23
CA GLY A 319 -27.07 17.76 -13.67
C GLY A 319 -26.38 17.86 -12.30
N VAL A 320 -26.44 16.81 -11.49
CA VAL A 320 -25.72 16.72 -10.21
C VAL A 320 -24.25 16.38 -10.45
N VAL A 321 -23.99 15.27 -11.16
CA VAL A 321 -22.63 14.77 -11.42
C VAL A 321 -21.81 15.81 -12.19
N GLY A 322 -22.39 16.48 -13.18
CA GLY A 322 -21.70 17.50 -13.96
C GLY A 322 -21.19 18.70 -13.16
N LYS A 323 -21.71 18.93 -11.94
CA LYS A 323 -21.27 20.00 -11.03
C LYS A 323 -20.25 19.55 -10.00
N LEU A 324 -20.08 18.24 -9.81
CA LEU A 324 -19.14 17.70 -8.84
C LEU A 324 -17.70 17.78 -9.38
N ARG A 325 -16.74 17.98 -8.48
CA ARG A 325 -15.31 17.94 -8.77
C ARG A 325 -14.78 16.54 -8.48
N PHE A 326 -14.46 15.77 -9.51
CA PHE A 326 -14.00 14.37 -9.38
C PHE A 326 -13.02 13.92 -10.46
N VAL A 327 -12.76 14.73 -11.48
CA VAL A 327 -11.75 14.41 -12.48
C VAL A 327 -10.42 14.96 -11.96
N PRO A 328 -9.37 14.14 -11.78
CA PRO A 328 -8.07 14.65 -11.34
C PRO A 328 -7.38 15.42 -12.47
N ASP A 329 -6.88 16.62 -12.18
CA ASP A 329 -5.94 17.32 -13.04
C ASP A 329 -4.50 16.84 -12.82
N ILE A 330 -3.54 17.45 -13.51
CA ILE A 330 -2.12 17.10 -13.40
C ILE A 330 -1.51 17.37 -12.02
N PHE A 331 -2.10 18.27 -11.24
CA PHE A 331 -1.66 18.63 -9.90
C PHE A 331 -2.36 17.78 -8.82
N GLY A 332 -3.16 16.80 -9.23
CA GLY A 332 -3.99 15.97 -8.34
C GLY A 332 -5.21 16.70 -7.79
N LYS A 333 -5.49 17.94 -8.23
CA LYS A 333 -6.69 18.67 -7.83
C LYS A 333 -7.89 18.13 -8.60
N LEU A 334 -8.99 17.94 -7.87
CA LEU A 334 -10.25 17.52 -8.48
C LEU A 334 -10.93 18.71 -9.19
N VAL A 335 -11.19 18.53 -10.47
CA VAL A 335 -11.91 19.45 -11.35
C VAL A 335 -13.24 18.86 -11.79
N THR A 336 -14.12 19.71 -12.31
CA THR A 336 -15.40 19.28 -12.88
C THR A 336 -15.18 18.50 -14.17
N PRO A 337 -16.14 17.66 -14.60
CA PRO A 337 -16.06 16.98 -15.89
C PRO A 337 -15.90 17.92 -17.08
N VAL A 338 -16.52 19.10 -17.02
CA VAL A 338 -16.39 20.09 -18.08
C VAL A 338 -14.95 20.58 -18.18
N GLU A 339 -14.35 20.98 -17.04
CA GLU A 339 -12.96 21.44 -16.96
C GLU A 339 -11.96 20.34 -17.40
N GLY A 340 -12.17 19.08 -16.98
CA GLY A 340 -11.19 18.01 -17.19
C GLY A 340 -11.35 17.16 -18.46
N LEU A 341 -12.55 17.11 -19.06
CA LEU A 341 -12.87 16.14 -20.12
C LEU A 341 -13.49 16.77 -21.39
N SER A 342 -13.75 18.08 -21.43
CA SER A 342 -14.34 18.74 -22.61
C SER A 342 -13.33 19.35 -23.59
N GLY A 343 -12.04 19.15 -23.37
CA GLY A 343 -10.99 19.62 -24.27
C GLY A 343 -11.09 19.04 -25.69
N ASP A 344 -10.53 19.77 -26.66
CA ASP A 344 -10.43 19.32 -28.06
C ASP A 344 -9.15 18.52 -28.32
N ARG A 345 -8.14 18.66 -27.47
CA ARG A 345 -6.84 17.97 -27.55
C ARG A 345 -6.47 17.40 -26.19
N PHE A 346 -6.04 16.14 -26.18
CA PHE A 346 -5.56 15.45 -24.99
C PHE A 346 -4.18 14.87 -25.22
N THR A 347 -3.43 14.69 -24.15
CA THR A 347 -2.15 13.98 -24.18
C THR A 347 -1.98 13.14 -22.91
N LEU A 348 -1.32 11.99 -23.02
CA LEU A 348 -1.09 11.07 -21.90
C LEU A 348 0.27 11.37 -21.29
N PHE A 349 0.30 11.79 -20.03
CA PHE A 349 1.57 12.04 -19.34
C PHE A 349 2.44 10.78 -19.30
N ASP A 350 3.74 10.94 -19.61
CA ASP A 350 4.70 9.84 -19.68
C ASP A 350 5.24 9.39 -18.32
N GLY A 351 5.00 10.16 -17.25
CA GLY A 351 5.51 9.87 -15.91
C GLY A 351 6.87 10.49 -15.61
N GLU A 352 7.50 11.16 -16.58
CA GLU A 352 8.88 11.64 -16.51
C GLU A 352 8.95 13.17 -16.61
N HIS A 353 8.45 13.78 -17.69
CA HIS A 353 8.67 15.21 -17.98
C HIS A 353 7.58 16.10 -17.38
N THR A 354 7.60 16.22 -16.05
CA THR A 354 6.57 16.95 -15.29
C THR A 354 6.52 18.44 -15.67
N GLY A 355 7.67 19.08 -15.91
CA GLY A 355 7.74 20.50 -16.30
C GLY A 355 7.05 20.77 -17.65
N ILE A 356 7.36 19.95 -18.66
CA ILE A 356 6.66 19.96 -19.94
C ILE A 356 5.16 19.71 -19.76
N ALA A 357 4.75 18.73 -18.94
CA ALA A 357 3.33 18.45 -18.69
C ALA A 357 2.59 19.66 -18.08
N GLU A 358 3.18 20.30 -17.06
CA GLU A 358 2.63 21.52 -16.46
C GLU A 358 2.48 22.65 -17.47
N ARG A 359 3.50 22.83 -18.32
CA ARG A 359 3.50 23.84 -19.37
C ARG A 359 2.42 23.58 -20.42
N VAL A 360 2.32 22.36 -20.94
CA VAL A 360 1.30 21.94 -21.91
C VAL A 360 -0.11 22.23 -21.39
N HIS A 361 -0.35 21.93 -20.11
CA HIS A 361 -1.62 22.20 -19.46
C HIS A 361 -1.87 23.71 -19.25
N ARG A 362 -0.88 24.44 -18.72
CA ARG A 362 -0.99 25.88 -18.39
C ARG A 362 -1.16 26.75 -19.64
N GLU A 363 -0.48 26.42 -20.74
CA GLU A 363 -0.56 27.14 -22.01
C GLU A 363 -1.76 26.71 -22.86
N GLY A 364 -2.55 25.71 -22.42
CA GLY A 364 -3.73 25.24 -23.13
C GLY A 364 -3.42 24.50 -24.44
N LEU A 365 -2.21 23.96 -24.60
CA LEU A 365 -1.79 23.25 -25.80
C LEU A 365 -2.52 21.91 -25.95
N ALA A 366 -2.70 21.20 -24.84
CA ALA A 366 -3.55 20.02 -24.70
C ALA A 366 -3.96 19.82 -23.24
N THR A 367 -5.08 19.12 -23.02
CA THR A 367 -5.44 18.63 -21.69
C THR A 367 -4.58 17.41 -21.36
N VAL A 368 -3.64 17.57 -20.43
CA VAL A 368 -2.78 16.48 -19.97
C VAL A 368 -3.57 15.55 -19.05
N VAL A 369 -3.52 14.26 -19.34
CA VAL A 369 -4.20 13.19 -18.59
C VAL A 369 -3.17 12.33 -17.88
N MET A 370 -3.35 12.16 -16.57
CA MET A 370 -2.49 11.33 -15.74
C MET A 370 -2.79 9.83 -15.95
N PRO A 371 -1.79 8.93 -15.93
CA PRO A 371 -1.98 7.49 -16.05
C PRO A 371 -3.01 6.90 -15.07
N ARG A 372 -3.15 7.50 -13.88
CA ARG A 372 -4.13 7.12 -12.85
C ARG A 372 -5.56 7.06 -13.37
N LEU A 373 -5.95 7.93 -14.32
CA LEU A 373 -7.30 7.90 -14.90
C LEU A 373 -7.56 6.57 -15.65
N LEU A 374 -6.56 6.07 -16.39
CA LEU A 374 -6.65 4.79 -17.08
C LEU A 374 -6.64 3.62 -16.09
N SER A 375 -5.87 3.71 -15.02
CA SER A 375 -5.87 2.70 -13.94
C SER A 375 -7.25 2.56 -13.28
N ILE A 376 -7.96 3.67 -13.04
CA ILE A 376 -9.33 3.66 -12.50
C ILE A 376 -10.29 2.93 -13.47
N ALA A 377 -10.10 3.12 -14.77
CA ALA A 377 -10.84 2.45 -15.83
C ALA A 377 -10.37 0.99 -16.09
N ASN A 378 -9.46 0.44 -15.26
CA ASN A 378 -8.81 -0.86 -15.47
C ASN A 378 -8.26 -1.05 -16.89
N ALA A 379 -7.79 0.04 -17.50
CA ALA A 379 -7.24 0.05 -18.85
C ALA A 379 -5.71 0.10 -18.78
N ARG A 380 -5.04 -0.61 -19.70
CA ARG A 380 -3.59 -0.51 -19.84
C ARG A 380 -3.23 0.93 -20.24
N VAL A 381 -2.18 1.48 -19.64
CA VAL A 381 -1.70 2.83 -19.97
C VAL A 381 -1.21 2.88 -21.42
N SER A 382 -1.99 3.50 -22.31
CA SER A 382 -1.65 3.75 -23.71
C SER A 382 -2.54 4.86 -24.29
N GLU A 383 -2.08 5.50 -25.36
CA GLU A 383 -2.85 6.53 -26.07
C GLU A 383 -4.14 6.00 -26.69
N GLU A 384 -4.11 4.77 -27.21
CA GLU A 384 -5.30 4.07 -27.72
C GLU A 384 -6.36 3.94 -26.62
N ASN A 385 -5.97 3.43 -25.46
CA ASN A 385 -6.88 3.26 -24.33
C ASN A 385 -7.32 4.60 -23.75
N LEU A 386 -6.47 5.63 -23.78
CA LEU A 386 -6.87 6.99 -23.42
C LEU A 386 -8.06 7.44 -24.28
N GLY A 387 -8.02 7.19 -25.59
CA GLY A 387 -9.12 7.52 -26.48
C GLY A 387 -10.43 6.81 -26.14
N ILE A 388 -10.34 5.51 -25.83
CA ILE A 388 -11.52 4.70 -25.44
C ILE A 388 -12.11 5.21 -24.12
N VAL A 389 -11.25 5.48 -23.12
CA VAL A 389 -11.66 5.98 -21.81
C VAL A 389 -12.33 7.34 -21.92
N LEU A 390 -11.69 8.30 -22.62
CA LEU A 390 -12.25 9.64 -22.83
C LEU A 390 -13.59 9.60 -23.58
N SER A 391 -13.68 8.81 -24.65
CA SER A 391 -14.92 8.67 -25.42
C SER A 391 -16.06 8.11 -24.57
N THR A 392 -15.76 7.10 -23.75
CA THR A 392 -16.74 6.47 -22.86
C THR A 392 -17.24 7.45 -21.81
N LEU A 393 -16.33 8.13 -21.12
CA LEU A 393 -16.67 9.10 -20.08
C LEU A 393 -17.42 10.31 -20.65
N ARG A 394 -16.96 10.88 -21.77
CA ARG A 394 -17.64 12.01 -22.44
C ARG A 394 -19.06 11.65 -22.85
N ARG A 395 -19.27 10.47 -23.43
CA ARG A 395 -20.61 9.98 -23.79
C ARG A 395 -21.52 9.82 -22.58
N LYS A 396 -21.02 9.20 -21.50
CA LYS A 396 -21.78 8.98 -20.25
C LYS A 396 -22.18 10.28 -19.56
N LEU A 397 -21.33 11.30 -19.67
CA LEU A 397 -21.51 12.63 -19.08
C LEU A 397 -22.13 13.64 -20.05
N SER A 398 -22.47 13.21 -21.27
CA SER A 398 -23.01 14.06 -22.34
C SER A 398 -22.16 15.32 -22.60
N LEU A 399 -20.83 15.15 -22.59
CA LEU A 399 -19.85 16.22 -22.84
C LEU A 399 -19.51 16.31 -24.34
N GLY A 400 -19.46 17.52 -24.88
CA GLY A 400 -19.02 17.79 -26.27
C GLY A 400 -20.13 18.09 -27.29
N GLY A 401 -21.41 18.01 -26.92
CA GLY A 401 -22.51 18.29 -27.85
C GLY A 401 -22.44 17.44 -29.13
N ASN A 402 -22.56 18.06 -30.32
CA ASN A 402 -22.39 17.38 -31.62
C ASN A 402 -20.92 17.13 -32.01
N ARG A 403 -19.95 17.51 -31.17
CA ARG A 403 -18.51 17.30 -31.40
C ARG A 403 -18.03 16.11 -30.55
N GLU A 404 -18.19 14.90 -31.10
CA GLU A 404 -17.58 13.70 -30.52
C GLU A 404 -16.07 13.62 -30.78
N THR A 405 -15.54 14.45 -31.67
CA THR A 405 -14.14 14.35 -32.11
C THR A 405 -13.21 15.17 -31.22
N PHE A 406 -12.22 14.51 -30.63
CA PHE A 406 -11.05 15.12 -30.01
C PHE A 406 -9.79 14.49 -30.61
N ALA A 407 -8.66 15.18 -30.49
CA ALA A 407 -7.36 14.67 -30.91
C ALA A 407 -6.56 14.17 -29.69
N ILE A 408 -5.89 13.04 -29.87
CA ILE A 408 -4.84 12.59 -28.95
C ILE A 408 -3.51 12.95 -29.58
N VAL A 409 -2.75 13.81 -28.92
CA VAL A 409 -1.41 14.21 -29.34
C VAL A 409 -0.42 13.43 -28.50
N PRO A 410 0.51 12.65 -29.12
CA PRO A 410 1.52 11.93 -28.38
C PRO A 410 2.33 12.84 -27.49
N PHE A 411 2.58 12.46 -26.25
CA PHE A 411 3.29 13.34 -25.31
C PHE A 411 4.73 13.61 -25.75
N SER A 412 5.35 12.65 -26.42
CA SER A 412 6.66 12.79 -27.06
C SER A 412 6.74 13.96 -28.05
N HIS A 413 5.63 14.37 -28.66
CA HIS A 413 5.56 15.56 -29.51
C HIS A 413 5.87 16.83 -28.71
N PHE A 414 5.29 16.95 -27.51
CA PHE A 414 5.53 18.09 -26.63
C PHE A 414 6.93 18.05 -26.04
N VAL A 415 7.44 16.87 -25.70
CA VAL A 415 8.83 16.71 -25.28
C VAL A 415 9.77 17.24 -26.36
N GLN A 416 9.60 16.80 -27.61
CA GLN A 416 10.42 17.28 -28.73
C GLN A 416 10.34 18.80 -28.97
N GLN A 417 9.16 19.40 -28.79
CA GLN A 417 8.95 20.82 -29.06
C GLN A 417 9.33 21.75 -27.90
N LEU A 418 9.29 21.26 -26.67
CA LEU A 418 9.42 22.08 -25.46
C LEU A 418 10.70 21.76 -24.64
N ASN A 419 11.52 20.81 -25.12
CA ASN A 419 12.75 20.35 -24.46
C ASN A 419 13.73 21.47 -24.09
N ASP A 420 13.74 22.56 -24.85
CA ASP A 420 14.76 23.61 -24.74
C ASP A 420 14.37 24.76 -23.80
N THR A 421 13.25 24.66 -23.09
CA THR A 421 12.74 25.79 -22.30
C THR A 421 13.07 25.70 -20.82
N ALA A 422 14.18 26.34 -20.46
CA ALA A 422 14.56 26.59 -19.09
C ALA A 422 13.82 27.80 -18.51
N THR A 423 13.25 27.67 -17.32
CA THR A 423 12.64 28.77 -16.56
C THR A 423 13.49 29.09 -15.34
N LEU A 424 13.84 30.38 -15.17
CA LEU A 424 14.50 30.86 -13.95
C LEU A 424 13.46 31.11 -12.86
N LEU A 425 13.79 30.79 -11.61
CA LEU A 425 12.94 30.99 -10.44
C LEU A 425 13.48 32.13 -9.57
N ASP A 426 12.55 32.87 -8.96
CA ASP A 426 12.86 33.81 -7.89
C ASP A 426 13.10 33.07 -6.55
N ASP A 427 13.96 33.63 -5.69
CA ASP A 427 14.27 33.05 -4.38
C ASP A 427 13.04 32.85 -3.47
N ALA A 428 11.95 33.59 -3.73
CA ALA A 428 10.69 33.47 -2.99
C ALA A 428 9.87 32.24 -3.38
N GLU A 429 10.15 31.64 -4.54
CA GLU A 429 9.48 30.42 -5.05
C GLU A 429 10.11 29.12 -4.53
N LEU A 430 11.29 29.22 -3.89
CA LEU A 430 12.02 28.10 -3.31
C LEU A 430 11.51 27.78 -1.91
N ASP A 431 11.52 26.48 -1.57
CA ASP A 431 11.32 26.09 -0.18
C ASP A 431 12.49 26.59 0.71
N PRO A 432 12.30 26.72 2.03
CA PRO A 432 13.31 27.32 2.91
C PRO A 432 14.69 26.63 2.88
N GLU A 433 14.74 25.34 2.59
CA GLU A 433 15.97 24.56 2.52
C GLU A 433 16.60 24.54 1.14
N GLU A 434 15.80 24.49 0.06
CA GLU A 434 16.27 24.75 -1.31
C GLU A 434 16.98 26.12 -1.36
N ARG A 435 16.34 27.16 -0.79
CA ARG A 435 16.91 28.49 -0.68
C ARG A 435 18.20 28.52 0.13
N LEU A 436 18.23 27.83 1.27
CA LEU A 436 19.44 27.73 2.10
C LEU A 436 20.61 27.07 1.36
N ALA A 437 20.35 26.00 0.59
CA ALA A 437 21.37 25.35 -0.21
C ALA A 437 21.95 26.32 -1.23
N LEU A 438 21.09 27.06 -1.95
CA LEU A 438 21.50 28.08 -2.91
C LEU A 438 22.31 29.21 -2.24
N GLU A 439 21.87 29.72 -1.09
CA GLU A 439 22.58 30.75 -0.32
C GLU A 439 23.96 30.27 0.15
N SER A 440 24.07 29.00 0.57
CA SER A 440 25.34 28.40 0.98
C SER A 440 26.34 28.34 -0.17
N LEU A 441 25.87 28.05 -1.39
CA LEU A 441 26.69 28.08 -2.60
C LEU A 441 27.09 29.50 -2.99
N ARG A 442 26.18 30.48 -2.88
CA ARG A 442 26.48 31.90 -3.16
C ARG A 442 27.63 32.43 -2.29
N LEU A 443 27.72 31.98 -1.03
CA LEU A 443 28.82 32.36 -0.12
C LEU A 443 30.20 31.85 -0.57
N VAL A 444 30.26 30.75 -1.32
CA VAL A 444 31.51 30.15 -1.79
C VAL A 444 31.74 30.31 -3.30
N ASN A 445 30.77 30.84 -4.03
CA ASN A 445 30.75 30.94 -5.50
C ASN A 445 32.01 31.57 -6.09
N ARG A 446 32.49 32.68 -5.51
CA ARG A 446 33.72 33.36 -5.97
C ARG A 446 34.94 32.45 -5.91
N ARG A 447 35.07 31.64 -4.85
CA ARG A 447 36.20 30.72 -4.69
C ARG A 447 36.10 29.54 -5.65
N ILE A 448 34.87 29.10 -5.98
CA ILE A 448 34.64 28.10 -7.03
C ILE A 448 35.09 28.65 -8.38
N PHE A 449 34.68 29.86 -8.75
CA PHE A 449 35.12 30.51 -9.97
C PHE A 449 36.65 30.59 -10.07
N GLN A 450 37.33 31.04 -9.00
CA GLN A 450 38.80 31.11 -8.94
C GLN A 450 39.48 29.73 -9.00
N ALA A 451 38.81 28.67 -8.54
CA ALA A 451 39.32 27.31 -8.67
C ALA A 451 39.30 26.84 -10.13
N VAL A 452 38.35 27.29 -10.93
CA VAL A 452 38.27 26.99 -12.38
C VAL A 452 39.16 27.92 -13.20
N TRP A 453 39.20 29.20 -12.85
CA TRP A 453 39.90 30.26 -13.59
C TRP A 453 40.91 30.99 -12.70
N PRO A 454 42.07 30.38 -12.35
CA PRO A 454 43.05 30.98 -11.42
C PRO A 454 43.69 32.28 -11.93
N ASP A 455 43.89 32.37 -13.25
CA ASP A 455 44.62 33.48 -13.85
C ASP A 455 43.72 34.69 -14.12
N VAL A 456 42.40 34.52 -13.96
CA VAL A 456 41.40 35.58 -14.14
C VAL A 456 41.19 36.31 -12.82
N HIS A 457 41.72 37.53 -12.75
CA HIS A 457 41.65 38.39 -11.56
C HIS A 457 40.52 39.43 -11.64
N ASP A 458 39.83 39.52 -12.79
CA ASP A 458 38.69 40.40 -12.98
C ASP A 458 37.40 39.77 -12.39
N TYR A 459 36.84 40.45 -11.40
CA TYR A 459 35.66 39.99 -10.66
C TYR A 459 34.35 40.16 -11.44
N GLY A 460 34.36 40.82 -12.60
CA GLY A 460 33.22 40.94 -13.50
C GLY A 460 32.76 39.62 -14.13
N PHE A 461 33.56 38.56 -14.02
CA PHE A 461 33.30 37.24 -14.61
C PHE A 461 32.62 36.23 -13.64
N VAL A 462 32.38 36.60 -12.39
CA VAL A 462 31.68 35.72 -11.43
C VAL A 462 30.19 35.71 -11.76
N ARG A 463 29.70 34.57 -12.25
CA ARG A 463 28.30 34.39 -12.65
C ARG A 463 27.38 34.39 -11.43
N ARG A 464 26.20 35.00 -11.58
CA ARG A 464 25.16 34.99 -10.53
C ARG A 464 24.55 33.59 -10.41
N LEU A 465 24.46 33.07 -9.20
CA LEU A 465 23.76 31.79 -8.96
C LEU A 465 22.26 32.02 -8.74
N VAL A 466 21.46 31.39 -9.58
CA VAL A 466 19.99 31.40 -9.52
C VAL A 466 19.45 29.98 -9.49
N ALA A 467 18.19 29.80 -9.09
CA ALA A 467 17.50 28.53 -9.25
C ALA A 467 16.69 28.53 -10.54
N GLY A 468 16.37 27.34 -11.04
CA GLY A 468 15.48 27.20 -12.18
C GLY A 468 14.86 25.81 -12.31
N VAL A 469 14.03 25.64 -13.34
CA VAL A 469 13.47 24.37 -13.78
C VAL A 469 13.78 24.18 -15.25
N THR A 470 14.28 22.99 -15.59
CA THR A 470 14.50 22.50 -16.96
C THR A 470 14.47 20.98 -16.90
N ASP A 471 13.97 20.34 -17.95
CA ASP A 471 13.91 18.88 -18.04
C ASP A 471 15.20 18.28 -18.62
N ALA A 472 16.15 19.12 -19.06
CA ALA A 472 17.35 18.69 -19.78
C ALA A 472 18.63 18.57 -18.91
N ALA A 473 18.71 19.25 -17.75
CA ALA A 473 19.96 19.35 -16.99
C ALA A 473 19.78 19.64 -15.49
N ASN A 474 20.77 19.25 -14.68
CA ASN A 474 20.82 19.54 -13.24
C ASN A 474 21.28 20.98 -12.92
N ALA A 475 22.02 21.59 -13.82
CA ALA A 475 22.35 23.01 -13.85
C ALA A 475 22.60 23.42 -15.30
N TRP A 476 22.57 24.72 -15.58
CA TRP A 476 22.94 25.28 -16.87
C TRP A 476 23.46 26.70 -16.71
N THR A 477 24.17 27.19 -17.71
CA THR A 477 24.77 28.53 -17.75
C THR A 477 24.53 29.17 -19.10
N ASP A 478 24.47 30.50 -19.15
CA ASP A 478 24.51 31.27 -20.41
C ASP A 478 25.95 31.62 -20.82
N GLY A 479 26.94 31.03 -20.14
CA GLY A 479 28.37 31.26 -20.36
C GLY A 479 28.88 32.59 -19.79
N SER A 480 28.01 33.50 -19.34
CA SER A 480 28.42 34.89 -19.08
C SER A 480 27.82 35.51 -17.83
N THR A 481 26.50 35.47 -17.63
CA THR A 481 25.83 36.24 -16.58
C THR A 481 25.32 35.40 -15.42
N PHE A 482 24.93 34.14 -15.64
CA PHE A 482 24.35 33.30 -14.59
C PHE A 482 24.71 31.83 -14.71
N ILE A 483 24.62 31.14 -13.57
CA ILE A 483 24.48 29.69 -13.51
C ILE A 483 23.17 29.40 -12.78
N ALA A 484 22.27 28.69 -13.44
CA ALA A 484 21.01 28.24 -12.90
C ALA A 484 21.13 26.80 -12.42
N ILE A 485 20.69 26.54 -11.20
CA ILE A 485 20.71 25.21 -10.60
C ILE A 485 19.27 24.71 -10.56
N HIS A 486 19.04 23.49 -11.05
CA HIS A 486 17.72 22.88 -10.99
C HIS A 486 17.26 22.78 -9.53
N ARG A 487 16.01 23.13 -9.21
CA ARG A 487 15.53 23.08 -7.81
C ARG A 487 15.66 21.67 -7.18
N GLY A 488 15.41 20.64 -7.99
CA GLY A 488 15.61 19.24 -7.57
C GLY A 488 17.08 18.92 -7.29
N ALA A 489 18.01 19.57 -8.00
CA ALA A 489 19.43 19.47 -7.72
C ALA A 489 19.77 20.10 -6.36
N LEU A 490 19.23 21.27 -6.00
CA LEU A 490 19.48 21.87 -4.67
C LEU A 490 19.14 20.92 -3.52
N SER A 491 18.08 20.12 -3.65
CA SER A 491 17.71 19.07 -2.69
C SER A 491 18.74 17.92 -2.59
N GLY A 492 19.54 17.72 -3.65
CA GLY A 492 20.62 16.75 -3.73
C GLY A 492 21.71 16.93 -2.67
N ILE A 493 21.83 18.12 -2.06
CA ILE A 493 22.74 18.37 -0.94
C ILE A 493 22.53 17.38 0.22
N ARG A 494 21.31 16.87 0.43
CA ARG A 494 20.99 15.89 1.49
C ARG A 494 21.63 14.52 1.27
N TYR A 495 21.91 14.15 0.02
CA TYR A 495 22.37 12.81 -0.39
C TYR A 495 23.80 12.83 -0.90
N GLY A 496 24.13 13.74 -1.82
CA GLY A 496 25.46 13.90 -2.41
C GLY A 496 26.40 14.84 -1.63
N GLY A 497 25.87 15.52 -0.60
CA GLY A 497 26.60 16.52 0.16
C GLY A 497 26.97 17.77 -0.66
N PRO A 498 27.68 18.73 -0.06
CA PRO A 498 28.09 19.94 -0.76
C PRO A 498 29.09 19.69 -1.90
N LEU A 499 29.88 18.61 -1.84
CA LEU A 499 30.82 18.22 -2.90
C LEU A 499 30.12 18.06 -4.25
N TRP A 500 28.94 17.44 -4.26
CA TRP A 500 28.20 17.22 -5.49
C TRP A 500 27.74 18.54 -6.13
N LEU A 501 27.19 19.46 -5.34
CA LEU A 501 26.79 20.79 -5.82
C LEU A 501 27.99 21.66 -6.22
N VAL A 502 29.11 21.59 -5.49
CA VAL A 502 30.35 22.31 -5.83
C VAL A 502 30.92 21.78 -7.14
N THR A 503 30.94 20.46 -7.35
CA THR A 503 31.38 19.85 -8.60
C THR A 503 30.47 20.23 -9.77
N LEU A 504 29.15 20.31 -9.53
CA LEU A 504 28.18 20.79 -10.52
C LEU A 504 28.46 22.24 -10.92
N LEU A 505 28.78 23.13 -9.97
CA LEU A 505 29.18 24.50 -10.31
C LEU A 505 30.52 24.56 -11.04
N ILE A 506 31.49 23.72 -10.68
CA ILE A 506 32.77 23.61 -11.42
C ILE A 506 32.51 23.19 -12.87
N HIS A 507 31.58 22.26 -13.11
CA HIS A 507 31.14 21.86 -14.44
C HIS A 507 30.61 23.06 -15.23
N GLU A 508 29.65 23.80 -14.67
CA GLU A 508 29.07 24.96 -15.38
C GLU A 508 30.09 26.09 -15.62
N TYR A 509 31.03 26.34 -14.69
CA TYR A 509 32.09 27.32 -14.89
C TYR A 509 33.14 26.89 -15.93
N ALA A 510 33.28 25.60 -16.20
CA ALA A 510 34.19 25.09 -17.24
C ALA A 510 33.65 25.35 -18.65
N HIS A 511 32.33 25.55 -18.81
CA HIS A 511 31.72 26.02 -20.05
C HIS A 511 31.96 27.52 -20.24
N PRO A 512 32.64 27.97 -21.32
CA PRO A 512 32.80 29.39 -21.63
C PRO A 512 31.56 29.99 -22.30
N GLU A 513 30.69 29.15 -22.87
CA GLU A 513 29.47 29.52 -23.59
C GLU A 513 28.24 28.91 -22.91
N THR A 514 27.07 29.04 -23.55
CA THR A 514 25.83 28.46 -23.05
C THR A 514 25.93 26.93 -22.96
N SER A 515 25.45 26.34 -21.85
CA SER A 515 25.28 24.88 -21.71
C SER A 515 23.85 24.43 -21.92
N LEU A 516 22.94 25.35 -22.28
CA LEU A 516 21.58 25.03 -22.67
C LEU A 516 21.54 24.44 -24.10
N GLY A 517 21.01 23.22 -24.25
CA GLY A 517 20.95 22.50 -25.53
C GLY A 517 22.19 21.64 -25.80
N GLU A 518 22.51 21.41 -27.09
CA GLU A 518 23.73 20.69 -27.49
C GLU A 518 24.99 21.47 -27.07
N HIS A 519 25.81 20.86 -26.22
CA HIS A 519 27.10 21.40 -25.80
C HIS A 519 28.16 20.29 -25.84
N HIS A 520 29.42 20.68 -26.08
CA HIS A 520 30.51 19.74 -26.27
C HIS A 520 31.52 19.80 -25.12
N HIS A 521 31.87 18.62 -24.59
CA HIS A 521 32.97 18.46 -23.65
C HIS A 521 34.28 18.24 -24.40
N ASP A 522 34.79 19.32 -25.00
CA ASP A 522 36.08 19.30 -25.68
C ASP A 522 37.26 19.11 -24.70
N PHE A 523 38.47 18.97 -25.26
CA PHE A 523 39.68 18.76 -24.45
C PHE A 523 39.90 19.90 -23.44
N ASP A 524 39.63 21.15 -23.83
CA ASP A 524 39.83 22.31 -22.98
C ASP A 524 38.81 22.34 -21.83
N PHE A 525 37.55 22.00 -22.08
CA PHE A 525 36.54 21.80 -21.03
C PHE A 525 36.99 20.72 -20.04
N LEU A 526 37.36 19.54 -20.55
CA LEU A 526 37.75 18.41 -19.71
C LEU A 526 38.99 18.75 -18.88
N SER A 527 39.98 19.41 -19.48
CA SER A 527 41.19 19.84 -18.77
C SER A 527 40.84 20.81 -17.64
N ARG A 528 40.06 21.87 -17.93
CA ARG A 528 39.60 22.86 -16.92
C ARG A 528 38.86 22.20 -15.76
N PHE A 529 37.90 21.32 -16.07
CA PHE A 529 37.12 20.61 -15.06
C PHE A 529 38.00 19.69 -14.19
N HIS A 530 38.88 18.90 -14.79
CA HIS A 530 39.75 17.97 -14.07
C HIS A 530 40.82 18.68 -13.24
N GLU A 531 41.40 19.77 -13.73
CA GLU A 531 42.36 20.56 -12.98
C GLU A 531 41.70 21.25 -11.78
N ALA A 532 40.52 21.85 -11.98
CA ALA A 532 39.78 22.51 -10.91
C ALA A 532 39.44 21.56 -9.77
N THR A 533 38.87 20.38 -10.09
CA THR A 533 38.45 19.38 -9.09
C THR A 533 39.60 18.79 -8.27
N ARG A 534 40.85 18.88 -8.73
CA ARG A 534 42.04 18.38 -8.01
C ARG A 534 42.69 19.40 -7.08
N ARG A 535 42.22 20.65 -7.06
CA ARG A 535 42.82 21.70 -6.22
C ARG A 535 42.44 21.52 -4.76
N MET A 536 43.41 21.67 -3.86
CA MET A 536 43.17 21.63 -2.41
C MET A 536 42.13 22.68 -1.95
N THR A 537 42.05 23.81 -2.65
CA THR A 537 41.06 24.86 -2.38
C THR A 537 39.62 24.38 -2.55
N VAL A 538 39.35 23.37 -3.39
CA VAL A 538 38.01 22.78 -3.56
C VAL A 538 37.57 22.06 -2.30
N SER A 539 38.46 21.34 -1.62
CA SER A 539 38.14 20.69 -0.34
C SER A 539 37.70 21.72 0.72
N GLU A 540 38.42 22.85 0.82
CA GLU A 540 38.06 23.92 1.74
C GLU A 540 36.72 24.57 1.40
N ILE A 541 36.43 24.76 0.11
CA ILE A 541 35.15 25.29 -0.38
C ILE A 541 34.00 24.36 0.03
N VAL A 542 34.19 23.04 -0.11
CA VAL A 542 33.20 22.03 0.26
C VAL A 542 32.92 22.05 1.76
N ASP A 543 33.96 22.09 2.58
CA ASP A 543 33.83 22.18 4.05
C ASP A 543 33.11 23.46 4.48
N ASP A 544 33.41 24.59 3.83
CA ASP A 544 32.77 25.86 4.12
C ASP A 544 31.30 25.87 3.69
N ALA A 545 30.98 25.35 2.51
CA ALA A 545 29.60 25.18 2.05
C ALA A 545 28.80 24.27 2.99
N PHE A 546 29.41 23.18 3.47
CA PHE A 546 28.82 22.29 4.46
C PHE A 546 28.52 23.02 5.77
N ARG A 547 29.49 23.78 6.28
CA ARG A 547 29.35 24.56 7.50
C ARG A 547 28.22 25.58 7.40
N TYR A 548 28.14 26.34 6.31
CA TYR A 548 27.06 27.31 6.11
C TYR A 548 25.68 26.65 6.04
N TYR A 549 25.59 25.53 5.33
CA TYR A 549 24.36 24.76 5.24
C TYR A 549 23.90 24.22 6.61
N VAL A 550 24.80 23.63 7.41
CA VAL A 550 24.47 23.12 8.75
C VAL A 550 24.08 24.25 9.71
N GLN A 551 24.77 25.40 9.65
CA GLN A 551 24.40 26.58 10.42
C GLN A 551 22.99 27.08 10.05
N GLY A 552 22.66 27.10 8.76
CA GLY A 552 21.33 27.48 8.29
C GLY A 552 20.23 26.50 8.70
N LEU A 553 20.48 25.18 8.63
CA LEU A 553 19.53 24.17 9.08
C LEU A 553 19.16 24.35 10.56
N THR A 554 20.16 24.71 11.38
CA THR A 554 19.96 25.01 12.80
C THR A 554 19.05 26.22 12.98
N LYS A 555 19.26 27.30 12.22
CA LYS A 555 18.41 28.50 12.24
C LYS A 555 16.98 28.22 11.76
N LEU A 556 16.82 27.34 10.78
CA LEU A 556 15.51 26.94 10.25
C LEU A 556 14.78 25.89 11.10
N GLY A 557 15.40 25.35 12.16
CA GLY A 557 14.83 24.27 12.97
C GLY A 557 14.63 22.96 12.20
N LYS A 558 15.34 22.76 11.08
CA LYS A 558 15.21 21.56 10.23
C LYS A 558 16.19 20.46 10.66
N ARG A 559 15.74 19.20 10.59
CA ARG A 559 16.59 18.03 10.87
C ARG A 559 17.50 17.74 9.68
N PRO A 560 18.83 17.58 9.88
CA PRO A 560 19.73 17.18 8.80
C PRO A 560 19.38 15.77 8.29
N SER A 561 19.87 15.41 7.10
CA SER A 561 19.75 14.04 6.59
C SER A 561 20.41 13.03 7.56
N SER A 562 20.00 11.75 7.49
CA SER A 562 20.58 10.69 8.34
C SER A 562 22.10 10.63 8.23
N HIS A 563 22.64 10.83 7.02
CA HIS A 563 24.08 10.87 6.77
C HIS A 563 24.76 12.07 7.43
N HIS A 564 24.29 13.29 7.15
CA HIS A 564 24.82 14.52 7.77
C HIS A 564 24.72 14.47 9.29
N GLY A 565 23.59 14.02 9.84
CA GLY A 565 23.38 13.89 11.28
C GLY A 565 24.35 12.92 11.94
N LYS A 566 24.65 11.78 11.30
CA LYS A 566 25.70 10.84 11.78
C LYS A 566 27.07 11.50 11.78
N HIS A 567 27.43 12.18 10.70
CA HIS A 567 28.72 12.85 10.55
C HIS A 567 28.92 13.94 11.61
N ILE A 568 27.94 14.84 11.77
CA ILE A 568 27.98 15.93 12.77
C ILE A 568 28.10 15.37 14.18
N ARG A 569 27.30 14.36 14.56
CA ARG A 569 27.39 13.74 15.89
C ARG A 569 28.74 13.07 16.14
N ALA A 570 29.29 12.39 15.14
CA ALA A 570 30.60 11.77 15.25
C ALA A 570 31.69 12.82 15.50
N MET A 571 31.66 13.95 14.78
CA MET A 571 32.62 15.05 14.99
C MET A 571 32.42 15.75 16.36
N ALA A 572 31.17 15.96 16.77
CA ALA A 572 30.84 16.66 18.01
C ALA A 572 31.45 16.00 19.26
N VAL A 573 31.54 14.66 19.29
CA VAL A 573 32.15 13.91 20.40
C VAL A 573 33.62 14.27 20.62
N TYR A 574 34.33 14.70 19.57
CA TYR A 574 35.75 15.04 19.64
C TYR A 574 36.01 16.54 19.71
N ALA A 575 34.99 17.40 19.51
CA ALA A 575 35.16 18.84 19.42
C ALA A 575 35.85 19.42 20.68
N ASP A 576 35.42 19.03 21.87
CA ASP A 576 36.01 19.49 23.15
C ASP A 576 37.38 18.86 23.45
N ARG A 577 37.76 17.81 22.70
CA ARG A 577 39.04 17.11 22.83
C ARG A 577 40.10 17.63 21.87
N LEU A 578 39.75 18.56 20.98
CA LEU A 578 40.70 19.15 20.05
C LEU A 578 41.72 20.02 20.81
N PRO A 579 43.03 19.90 20.51
CA PRO A 579 44.04 20.76 21.11
C PRO A 579 43.73 22.24 20.86
N LYS A 580 43.65 23.05 21.92
CA LYS A 580 43.52 24.50 21.78
C LYS A 580 44.78 25.06 21.14
N ARG A 581 44.62 25.94 20.15
CA ARG A 581 45.74 26.62 19.48
C ARG A 581 46.58 27.34 20.53
N ARG A 582 47.86 26.97 20.68
CA ARG A 582 48.80 27.74 21.51
C ARG A 582 48.93 29.12 20.88
N VAL A 583 48.55 30.16 21.60
CA VAL A 583 48.86 31.54 21.22
C VAL A 583 50.37 31.66 21.32
N ILE A 584 51.06 31.67 20.18
CA ILE A 584 52.46 32.08 20.11
C ILE A 584 52.41 33.59 20.38
N LYS A 585 52.97 34.01 21.51
CA LYS A 585 53.18 35.42 21.82
C LYS A 585 54.19 36.04 20.88
#